data_AF-A0A972ZZ71-F1
#
_entry.id   AF-A0A972ZZ71-F1
#
_cell.length_a   1.000
_cell.length_b   1.000
_cell.length_c   1.000
_cell.angle_alpha   90.00
_cell.angle_beta   90.00
_cell.angle_gamma   90.00
#
_symmetry.space_group_name_H-M   'P 1'
#
loop_
_entity.id
_entity.type
_entity.pdbx_description
1 polymer ?
#
loop_
_entity_poly.entity_id
_entity_poly.type
_entity_poly.pdbx_seq_one_letter_code
_entity_poly.pdbx_strand_id
1 'polypeptide(L)' 'MEALLRQAILESDRTQYRIAKDAGISFAQMSYFINGHRSLSLKAAGKLAETLGFELTQKKPARKARS' A
#
# COMPACT_ATOMS: atom_id res chain seq x y z
N MET A 1 3.62 1.31 8.25
CA MET A 1 2.64 0.92 7.21
C MET A 1 3.31 0.87 5.85
N GLU A 2 3.97 1.93 5.41
CA GLU A 2 4.57 1.97 4.06
C GLU A 2 5.63 0.89 3.83
N ALA A 3 6.46 0.57 4.82
CA ALA A 3 7.47 -0.49 4.70
C ALA A 3 6.86 -1.87 4.39
N LEU A 4 5.77 -2.24 5.07
CA LEU A 4 5.06 -3.51 4.83
C LEU A 4 4.43 -3.55 3.44
N LEU A 5 3.81 -2.46 3.00
CA LEU A 5 3.21 -2.40 1.68
C LEU A 5 4.27 -2.47 0.56
N ARG A 6 5.44 -1.82 0.75
CA ARG A 6 6.57 -1.93 -0.18
C ARG A 6 7.11 -3.35 -0.23
N GLN A 7 7.29 -3.99 0.92
CA GLN A 7 7.75 -5.37 0.99
C GLN A 7 6.78 -6.31 0.26
N ALA A 8 5.47 -6.19 0.50
CA ALA A 8 4.46 -6.99 -0.20
C ALA A 8 4.50 -6.79 -1.74
N ILE A 9 4.82 -5.59 -2.22
CA ILE A 9 5.01 -5.33 -3.66
C ILE A 9 6.26 -6.06 -4.18
N LEU A 10 7.36 -6.03 -3.43
CA LEU A 10 8.64 -6.63 -3.83
C LEU A 10 8.64 -8.16 -3.74
N GLU A 11 7.85 -8.74 -2.83
CA GLU A 11 7.69 -10.19 -2.65
C GLU A 11 6.65 -10.81 -3.58
N SER A 12 5.87 -9.99 -4.29
CA SER A 12 4.93 -10.52 -5.29
C SER A 12 5.69 -11.10 -6.49
N ASP A 13 5.16 -12.21 -6.99
CA ASP A 13 5.50 -12.84 -8.27
C ASP A 13 5.19 -11.99 -9.51
N ARG A 14 4.46 -10.87 -9.34
CA ARG A 14 4.06 -9.97 -10.43
C ARG A 14 5.02 -8.80 -10.56
N THR A 15 5.22 -8.35 -11.80
CA THR A 15 6.00 -7.14 -12.05
C THR A 15 5.34 -5.91 -11.42
N GLN A 16 6.14 -4.95 -10.95
CA GLN A 16 5.66 -3.69 -10.39
C GLN A 16 4.71 -2.94 -11.34
N TYR A 17 4.98 -3.01 -12.65
CA TYR A 17 4.09 -2.46 -13.68
C TYR A 17 2.72 -3.14 -13.70
N ARG A 18 2.68 -4.47 -13.62
CA ARG A 18 1.42 -5.24 -13.59
C ARG A 18 0.61 -4.91 -12.36
N ILE A 19 1.24 -4.86 -11.19
CA ILE A 19 0.59 -4.48 -9.92
C ILE A 19 0.02 -3.06 -10.01
N ALA A 20 0.80 -2.10 -10.52
CA ALA A 20 0.34 -0.71 -10.67
C ALA A 20 -0.87 -0.61 -11.61
N LYS A 21 -0.84 -1.33 -12.74
CA LYS A 21 -1.92 -1.39 -13.71
C LYS A 21 -3.19 -2.00 -13.10
N ASP A 22 -3.08 -3.14 -12.44
CA ASP A 22 -4.21 -3.84 -11.84
C ASP A 22 -4.81 -3.03 -10.68
N ALA A 23 -3.97 -2.34 -9.89
CA ALA A 23 -4.41 -1.41 -8.85
C ALA A 23 -4.94 -0.06 -9.40
N GLY A 24 -4.86 0.19 -10.71
CA GLY A 24 -5.30 1.45 -11.31
C GLY A 24 -4.56 2.68 -10.77
N ILE A 25 -3.24 2.56 -10.55
CA ILE A 25 -2.33 3.66 -10.24
C ILE A 25 -1.28 3.81 -11.34
N SER A 26 -0.70 5.00 -11.48
CA SER A 26 0.36 5.20 -12.47
C SER A 26 1.65 4.48 -12.06
N PHE A 27 2.40 3.97 -13.05
CA PHE A 27 3.69 3.35 -12.78
C PHE A 27 4.70 4.33 -12.17
N ALA A 28 4.65 5.61 -12.58
CA ALA A 28 5.47 6.66 -11.96
C ALA A 28 5.17 6.82 -10.46
N GLN A 29 3.87 6.84 -10.09
CA GLN A 29 3.46 6.91 -8.68
C GLN A 29 3.94 5.67 -7.90
N MET A 30 3.82 4.47 -8.49
CA MET A 30 4.35 3.24 -7.91
C MET A 30 5.87 3.32 -7.69
N SER A 31 6.63 3.76 -8.69
CA SER A 31 8.09 3.86 -8.62
C SER A 31 8.55 4.86 -7.55
N TYR A 32 7.97 6.06 -7.52
CA TYR A 32 8.27 7.04 -6.46
C TYR A 32 7.94 6.52 -5.07
N PHE A 33 6.84 5.76 -4.94
CA PHE A 33 6.50 5.12 -3.68
C PHE A 33 7.55 4.09 -3.28
N ILE A 34 7.84 3.09 -4.11
CA ILE A 34 8.81 2.02 -3.80
C ILE A 34 10.17 2.61 -3.40
N ASN A 35 10.66 3.59 -4.16
CA ASN A 35 11.96 4.23 -3.92
C ASN A 35 11.98 5.22 -2.74
N GLY A 36 10.84 5.50 -2.10
CA GLY A 36 10.79 6.37 -0.92
C GLY A 36 10.80 7.86 -1.21
N HIS A 37 10.64 8.25 -2.46
CA HIS A 37 10.55 9.64 -2.85
C HIS A 37 9.20 10.27 -2.49
N ARG A 38 8.11 9.48 -2.48
CA ARG A 38 6.77 9.97 -2.12
C ARG A 38 5.97 8.93 -1.36
N SER A 39 5.11 9.41 -0.46
CA SER A 39 4.05 8.62 0.16
C SER A 39 2.86 8.42 -0.78
N LEU A 40 2.03 7.43 -0.49
CA LEU A 40 0.76 7.22 -1.17
C LEU A 40 -0.40 7.87 -0.42
N SER A 41 -1.43 8.29 -1.16
CA SER A 41 -2.72 8.59 -0.54
C SER A 41 -3.33 7.30 0.03
N LEU A 42 -4.19 7.46 1.05
CA LEU A 42 -4.88 6.32 1.66
C LEU A 42 -5.65 5.47 0.63
N LYS A 43 -6.29 6.14 -0.34
CA LYS A 43 -7.02 5.49 -1.44
C LYS A 43 -6.08 4.65 -2.33
N ALA A 44 -4.91 5.17 -2.68
CA ALA A 44 -3.94 4.43 -3.48
C ALA A 44 -3.34 3.26 -2.71
N ALA A 45 -3.04 3.45 -1.42
CA ALA A 45 -2.58 2.38 -0.54
C ALA A 45 -3.63 1.25 -0.41
N GLY A 46 -4.92 1.59 -0.29
CA GLY A 46 -6.02 0.62 -0.23
C GLY A 46 -6.11 -0.22 -1.50
N LYS A 47 -6.10 0.41 -2.68
CA LYS A 47 -6.11 -0.29 -3.97
C LYS A 47 -4.93 -1.25 -4.15
N LEU A 48 -3.73 -0.84 -3.71
CA LEU A 48 -2.56 -1.70 -3.74
C LEU A 48 -2.70 -2.89 -2.80
N ALA A 49 -3.18 -2.66 -1.57
CA ALA A 49 -3.45 -3.72 -0.62
C ALA A 49 -4.43 -4.75 -1.23
N GLU A 50 -5.58 -4.29 -1.76
CA GLU A 50 -6.59 -5.16 -2.39
C GLU A 50 -5.99 -5.97 -3.56
N THR A 51 -5.22 -5.32 -4.43
CA THR A 51 -4.56 -5.97 -5.58
C THR A 51 -3.57 -7.05 -5.16
N LEU A 52 -2.95 -6.88 -3.99
CA LEU A 52 -2.00 -7.81 -3.39
C LEU A 52 -2.67 -8.86 -2.47
N GLY A 53 -4.00 -8.86 -2.36
CA GLY A 53 -4.74 -9.81 -1.51
C GLY A 53 -4.79 -9.43 -0.03
N PHE A 54 -4.53 -8.17 0.30
CA PHE A 54 -4.60 -7.62 1.65
C PHE A 54 -5.77 -6.64 1.80
N GLU A 55 -6.12 -6.34 3.05
CA GLU A 55 -7.13 -5.34 3.38
C GLU A 55 -6.55 -4.21 4.23
N LEU A 56 -6.92 -2.97 3.90
CA LEU A 56 -6.57 -1.78 4.66
C LEU A 56 -7.67 -1.46 5.66
N THR A 57 -7.42 -1.69 6.96
CA THR A 57 -8.41 -1.42 8.01
C THR A 57 -8.07 -0.21 8.87
N GLN A 58 -9.10 0.54 9.28
CA GLN A 58 -8.97 1.62 10.26
C GLN A 58 -8.85 1.01 11.66
N LYS A 59 -7.73 1.28 12.35
CA LYS A 59 -7.62 0.89 13.76
C LYS A 59 -8.65 1.65 14.60
N LYS A 60 -9.42 0.92 15.41
CA LYS A 60 -10.25 1.54 16.45
C LYS A 60 -9.33 2.27 17.44
N PRO A 61 -9.69 3.49 17.89
CA PRO A 61 -8.90 4.16 18.92
C PRO A 61 -8.84 3.26 20.15
N ALA A 62 -7.64 3.06 20.71
CA ALA A 62 -7.49 2.37 21.97
C ALA A 62 -8.32 3.15 23.01
N ARG A 63 -9.36 2.52 23.55
CA ARG A 63 -10.07 3.09 24.71
C ARG A 63 -9.00 3.30 25.79
N LYS A 64 -8.69 4.55 26.12
CA LYS A 64 -7.94 4.88 27.33
C LYS A 64 -8.74 4.28 28.48
N ALA A 65 -8.19 3.26 29.14
CA ALA A 65 -8.73 2.80 30.41
C ALA A 65 -8.73 4.04 31.34
N ARG A 66 -9.90 4.43 31.83
CA ARG A 66 -9.98 5.44 32.90
C ARG A 66 -9.34 4.79 34.12
N SER A 67 -8.18 5.31 34.51
CA SER A 67 -7.58 5.10 35.84
C SER A 67 -8.39 5.83 36.89
#